data_AF-A0A1A9RCY0-F1
#
_entry.id   AF-A0A1A9RCY0-F1
#
_cell.length_a   1.000
_cell.length_b   1.000
_cell.length_c   1.000
_cell.angle_alpha   90.00
_cell.angle_beta   90.00
_cell.angle_gamma   90.00
#
_symmetry.space_group_name_H-M   'P 1'
#
loop_
_entity.id
_entity.type
_entity.pdbx_description
1 polymer ?
#
loop_
_entity_poly.entity_id
_entity_poly.type
_entity_poly.pdbx_seq_one_letter_code
_entity_poly.pdbx_strand_id
1 'polypeptide(L)' 'MSEMFLTRDEVASLTDYKRYGKQCDVLRQMGIPFITNPTGRPIVIRAVLEGRQEQAASPRRKWQSSKIKV' A
#
# COMPACT_ATOMS: atom_id res chain seq x y z
N MET A 1 -0.16 -12.39 -16.53
CA MET A 1 0.42 -12.30 -15.18
C MET A 1 1.12 -10.94 -15.09
N SER A 2 0.54 -9.95 -14.40
CA SER A 2 1.28 -8.73 -14.08
C SER A 2 1.90 -8.91 -12.71
N GLU A 3 3.20 -9.16 -12.64
CA GLU A 3 3.93 -9.35 -11.37
C GLU A 3 3.79 -8.16 -10.41
N MET A 4 3.46 -6.97 -10.95
CA MET A 4 3.37 -5.73 -10.18
C MET A 4 2.09 -5.60 -9.34
N PHE A 5 0.97 -6.21 -9.75
CA PHE A 5 -0.34 -6.03 -9.10
C PHE A 5 -0.99 -7.37 -8.79
N LEU A 6 -1.73 -7.41 -7.68
CA LEU A 6 -2.56 -8.57 -7.38
C LEU A 6 -3.65 -8.76 -8.43
N THR A 7 -3.78 -9.99 -8.88
CA THR A 7 -4.86 -10.45 -9.74
C THR A 7 -6.20 -10.43 -8.99
N ARG A 8 -7.30 -10.56 -9.74
CA ARG A 8 -8.65 -10.54 -9.16
C ARG A 8 -8.83 -11.67 -8.15
N ASP A 9 -8.31 -12.85 -8.47
CA ASP A 9 -8.46 -14.05 -7.64
C ASP A 9 -7.58 -13.97 -6.40
N GLU A 10 -6.38 -13.38 -6.51
CA GLU A 10 -5.54 -13.10 -5.34
C GLU A 10 -6.21 -12.09 -4.39
N VAL A 11 -6.79 -11.00 -4.90
CA VAL A 11 -7.51 -10.04 -4.05
C VAL A 11 -8.75 -10.68 -3.41
N ALA A 12 -9.47 -11.52 -4.16
CA ALA A 12 -10.61 -12.26 -3.62
C ALA A 12 -10.18 -13.25 -2.53
N SER A 13 -9.03 -13.92 -2.70
CA SER A 13 -8.48 -14.84 -1.70
C SER A 13 -7.95 -14.10 -0.47
N LEU A 14 -7.34 -12.93 -0.66
CA LEU A 14 -6.83 -12.09 0.43
C LEU A 14 -7.94 -11.51 1.31
N THR A 15 -9.06 -11.12 0.70
CA THR A 15 -10.18 -10.47 1.39
C THR A 15 -11.30 -11.44 1.76
N ASP A 16 -11.29 -12.66 1.23
CA ASP A 16 -12.36 -13.67 1.29
C ASP A 16 -13.74 -13.18 0.79
N TYR A 17 -13.75 -12.11 -0.01
CA TYR A 17 -14.97 -11.51 -0.56
C TYR A 17 -14.93 -11.45 -2.09
N LYS A 18 -16.11 -11.63 -2.70
CA LYS A 18 -16.30 -11.50 -4.16
C LYS A 18 -16.76 -10.11 -4.61
N ARG A 19 -17.38 -9.32 -3.73
CA ARG A 19 -17.91 -7.97 -4.04
C ARG A 19 -16.85 -6.90 -3.82
N TYR A 20 -16.56 -6.11 -4.85
CA TYR A 20 -15.50 -5.08 -4.81
C TYR A 20 -15.64 -4.07 -3.66
N GLY A 21 -16.86 -3.65 -3.33
CA GLY A 21 -17.10 -2.76 -2.18
C GLY A 21 -16.61 -3.35 -0.86
N LYS A 22 -16.94 -4.63 -0.60
CA LYS A 22 -16.49 -5.35 0.61
C LYS A 22 -14.99 -5.59 0.61
N GLN A 23 -14.40 -5.88 -0.55
CA GLN A 23 -12.95 -6.00 -0.69
C GLN A 23 -12.25 -4.69 -0.28
N CYS A 24 -12.74 -3.54 -0.74
CA CYS A 24 -12.21 -2.23 -0.36
C CYS A 24 -12.34 -1.97 1.16
N ASP A 25 -13.46 -2.35 1.77
CA ASP A 25 -13.66 -2.19 3.22
C ASP A 25 -12.66 -3.03 4.03
N VAL A 26 -12.46 -4.29 3.64
CA VAL A 26 -11.48 -5.18 4.28
C VAL A 26 -10.06 -4.68 4.08
N LEU A 27 -9.70 -4.25 2.87
CA LEU A 27 -8.37 -3.69 2.60
C LEU A 27 -8.09 -2.44 3.46
N ARG A 28 -9.11 -1.59 3.69
CA ARG A 28 -9.00 -0.46 4.63
C ARG A 28 -8.82 -0.93 6.07
N GLN A 29 -9.56 -1.95 6.51
CA GLN A 29 -9.43 -2.51 7.87
C GLN A 29 -8.05 -3.16 8.09
N MET A 30 -7.48 -3.79 7.06
CA MET A 30 -6.14 -4.37 7.09
C MET A 30 -5.02 -3.30 6.99
N GLY A 31 -5.36 -2.04 6.72
CA GLY A 31 -4.37 -0.97 6.52
C GLY A 31 -3.56 -1.12 5.23
N ILE A 32 -4.04 -1.90 4.27
CA ILE A 32 -3.34 -2.14 3.01
C ILE A 32 -3.67 -1.00 2.04
N PRO A 33 -2.70 -0.22 1.54
CA PRO A 33 -2.96 0.80 0.54
C PRO A 33 -3.37 0.19 -0.82
N PHE A 34 -4.43 0.74 -1.41
CA PHE A 34 -4.94 0.33 -2.72
C PHE A 34 -5.46 1.52 -3.53
N ILE A 35 -5.57 1.33 -4.83
CA ILE A 35 -6.19 2.27 -5.76
C ILE A 35 -7.48 1.64 -6.26
N THR A 36 -8.56 2.41 -6.36
CA THR A 36 -9.81 1.95 -6.99
C THR A 36 -9.82 2.33 -8.46
N ASN A 37 -10.12 1.36 -9.33
CA ASN A 37 -10.40 1.64 -10.73
C ASN A 37 -11.80 2.28 -10.91
N PRO A 38 -12.14 2.80 -12.10
CA PRO A 38 -13.46 3.38 -12.36
C PRO A 38 -14.64 2.40 -12.18
N THR A 39 -14.39 1.09 -12.27
CA THR A 39 -15.37 0.02 -12.03
C THR A 39 -15.54 -0.31 -10.53
N GLY A 40 -14.80 0.36 -9.65
CA GLY A 40 -14.79 0.12 -8.20
C GLY A 40 -13.94 -1.07 -7.73
N ARG A 41 -13.20 -1.73 -8.63
CA ARG A 41 -12.27 -2.82 -8.31
C ARG A 41 -11.03 -2.26 -7.60
N PRO A 42 -10.62 -2.84 -6.46
CA PRO A 42 -9.35 -2.52 -5.83
C PRO A 42 -8.16 -3.08 -6.63
N ILE A 43 -7.17 -2.23 -6.86
CA ILE A 43 -5.87 -2.54 -7.44
C ILE A 43 -4.85 -2.41 -6.31
N VAL A 44 -4.23 -3.53 -5.95
CA VAL A 44 -3.21 -3.63 -4.90
C VAL A 44 -1.88 -3.94 -5.54
N ILE A 45 -0.84 -3.22 -5.14
CA ILE A 45 0.54 -3.44 -5.60
C ILE A 45 1.15 -4.57 -4.77
N ARG A 46 1.79 -5.54 -5.42
CA ARG A 46 2.34 -6.74 -4.74
C ARG A 46 3.43 -6.39 -3.72
N ALA A 47 4.27 -5.42 -4.04
CA ALA A 47 5.34 -4.89 -3.18
C ALA A 47 4.85 -4.29 -1.84
N VAL A 48 3.56 -3.92 -1.74
CA VAL A 48 2.97 -3.46 -0.47
C VAL A 48 2.84 -4.61 0.53
N LEU A 49 2.56 -5.82 0.04
CA LEU A 49 2.37 -7.01 0.88
C LEU A 49 3.68 -7.72 1.21
N GLU A 50 4.64 -7.71 0.30
CA GLU A 50 5.95 -8.35 0.48
C GLU A 50 6.82 -7.65 1.55
N GLY A 51 6.32 -6.56 2.14
CA GLY A 51 7.00 -5.82 3.19
C GLY A 51 8.12 -4.99 2.60
N ARG A 52 7.80 -3.79 2.11
CA ARG A 52 8.78 -2.72 2.23
C ARG A 52 8.92 -2.48 3.72
N GLN A 53 9.97 -3.03 4.34
CA GLN A 53 10.45 -2.53 5.63
C GLN A 53 10.39 -1.02 5.50
N GLU A 54 9.61 -0.41 6.39
CA GLU A 54 9.64 1.03 6.57
C GLU A 54 11.11 1.41 6.46
N GLN A 55 11.44 2.20 5.44
CA GLN A 55 12.64 3.00 5.50
C GLN A 55 12.33 3.92 6.66
N ALA A 56 12.63 3.42 7.86
CA ALA A 56 12.36 4.03 9.16
C ALA A 56 12.66 5.48 8.95
N ALA A 57 11.59 6.29 8.96
CA ALA A 57 11.57 7.63 8.39
C ALA A 57 12.91 8.27 8.70
N SER A 58 13.79 8.36 7.68
CA SER A 58 15.14 8.87 7.93
C SER A 58 14.95 10.19 8.64
N PRO A 59 15.51 10.38 9.85
CA PRO A 59 15.18 11.52 10.68
C PRO A 59 15.36 12.73 9.80
N ARG A 60 14.26 13.45 9.54
CA ARG A 60 14.26 14.62 8.66
C ARG A 60 15.45 15.46 9.14
N ARG A 61 16.46 15.65 8.29
CA ARG A 61 17.66 16.39 8.68
C ARG A 61 17.18 17.71 9.25
N LYS A 62 17.38 17.91 10.56
CA LYS A 62 17.11 19.20 11.19
C LYS A 62 17.96 20.21 10.43
N TRP A 63 17.31 21.26 9.92
CA TRP A 63 17.99 22.33 9.21
C TRP A 63 19.16 22.83 10.08
N GLN A 64 20.38 22.71 9.58
CA GLN A 64 21.59 23.12 10.28
C GLN A 64 22.17 24.32 9.56
N SER A 65 22.18 25.48 10.22
CA SER A 65 22.69 26.72 9.65
C SER A 65 24.20 26.65 9.46
N SER A 66 24.71 27.03 8.28
CA SER A 66 26.13 27.07 7.94
C SER A 66 26.96 28.02 8.82
N LYS A 67 26.30 28.83 9.65
CA LYS A 67 26.92 29.83 10.55
C LYS A 67 27.29 29.27 11.93
N ILE A 68 26.86 28.05 12.28
CA ILE A 68 27.17 27.43 13.57
C ILE A 68 28.22 26.34 13.32
N LYS A 69 29.50 26.68 13.57
CA LYS A 69 30.57 25.68 13.76
C LYS A 69 30.66 25.42 15.26
N VAL A 70 30.48 24.15 15.66
CA VAL A 70 30.83 23.65 17.00
C VAL A 70 32.34 23.42 17.04
#